data_AF-A0A8T3ZRG3-F1
#
_entry.id   AF-A0A8T3ZRG3-F1
#
_cell.length_a   1.000
_cell.length_b   1.000
_cell.length_c   1.000
_cell.angle_alpha   90.00
_cell.angle_beta   90.00
_cell.angle_gamma   90.00
#
_symmetry.space_group_name_H-M   'P 1'
#
loop_
_entity.id
_entity.type
_entity.pdbx_description
1 polymer ?
#
loop_
_entity_poly.entity_id
_entity_poly.type
_entity_poly.pdbx_seq_one_letter_code
_entity_poly.pdbx_strand_id
1 'polypeptide(L)'
;MTELDNIIVESVILAVIIFGAVYVEHWNHRRIQKNEDSSTRRKISLLIKEDLIRKLRFIDDSILYKDYKPFFTDVWDSVILSGKQTLFQFEIIKDLEHTYSWMKYYNTELQQKGVSGNEQTIKEVLDEVKKTAESSLKILTP
;
A
#
# COMPACT_ATOMS: atom_id res chain seq x y z
N MET A 1 -49.30 37.86 16.57
CA MET A 1 -47.92 37.62 16.10
C MET A 1 -47.54 38.81 15.25
N THR A 2 -46.46 39.49 15.63
CA THR A 2 -45.95 40.66 14.91
C THR A 2 -45.17 40.22 13.66
N GLU A 3 -45.09 41.05 12.61
CA GLU A 3 -44.32 40.72 11.38
C GLU A 3 -42.87 40.31 11.69
N LEU A 4 -42.30 40.88 12.76
CA LEU A 4 -40.97 40.55 13.26
C LEU A 4 -40.87 39.08 13.72
N ASP A 5 -41.90 38.55 14.39
CA ASP A 5 -41.94 37.15 14.83
C ASP A 5 -41.93 36.21 13.62
N ASN A 6 -42.62 36.58 12.54
CA ASN A 6 -42.68 35.76 11.33
C ASN A 6 -41.34 35.74 10.58
N ILE A 7 -40.66 36.89 10.47
CA ILE A 7 -39.32 36.99 9.88
C ILE A 7 -38.30 36.18 10.68
N ILE A 8 -38.39 36.20 12.02
CA ILE A 8 -37.51 35.40 12.88
C ILE A 8 -37.75 33.90 12.64
N VAL A 9 -39.01 33.46 12.59
CA VAL A 9 -39.35 32.06 12.32
C VAL A 9 -38.84 31.60 10.95
N GLU A 10 -39.05 32.39 9.90
CA GLU A 10 -38.55 32.09 8.55
C GLU A 10 -37.02 32.02 8.51
N SER A 11 -36.33 32.92 9.21
CA SER A 11 -34.86 32.94 9.30
C SER A 11 -34.31 31.71 10.03
N VAL A 12 -34.98 31.26 11.11
CA VAL A 12 -34.60 30.03 11.82
C VAL A 12 -34.83 28.80 10.95
N ILE A 13 -35.96 28.72 10.24
CA ILE A 13 -36.23 27.62 9.31
C ILE A 13 -35.15 27.56 8.22
N LEU A 14 -34.79 28.72 7.64
CA LEU A 14 -33.73 28.80 6.64
C LEU A 14 -32.38 28.33 7.19
N ALA A 15 -32.02 28.74 8.41
CA ALA A 15 -30.79 28.31 9.06
C ALA A 15 -30.74 26.78 9.28
N VAL A 16 -31.86 26.18 9.69
CA VAL A 16 -31.97 24.72 9.85
C VAL A 16 -31.81 23.99 8.51
N ILE A 17 -32.40 24.52 7.43
CA ILE A 17 -32.25 23.95 6.09
C ILE A 17 -30.79 24.00 5.63
N ILE A 18 -30.14 25.15 5.78
CA ILE A 18 -28.72 25.32 5.40
C ILE A 18 -27.83 24.37 6.20
N PHE A 19 -28.01 24.32 7.53
CA PHE A 19 -27.23 23.42 8.38
C PHE A 19 -27.46 21.95 8.03
N GLY A 20 -28.71 21.55 7.78
CA GLY A 20 -29.07 20.20 7.35
C GLY A 20 -28.42 19.81 6.02
N ALA A 21 -28.44 20.72 5.04
CA ALA A 21 -27.80 20.50 3.75
C ALA A 21 -26.28 20.28 3.88
N VAL A 22 -25.59 21.15 4.62
CA VAL A 22 -24.14 21.03 4.88
C VAL A 22 -23.81 19.73 5.62
N TYR A 23 -24.63 19.36 6.62
CA TYR A 23 -24.43 18.13 7.38
C TYR A 23 -24.56 16.88 6.49
N VAL A 24 -25.59 16.83 5.66
CA VAL A 24 -25.83 15.71 4.73
C VAL A 24 -24.73 15.62 3.69
N GLU A 25 -24.29 16.75 3.13
CA GLU A 25 -23.19 16.79 2.16
C GLU A 25 -21.90 16.24 2.77
N HIS A 26 -21.53 16.71 3.97
CA HIS A 26 -20.33 16.24 4.66
C HIS A 26 -20.39 14.76 5.01
N TRP A 27 -21.58 14.28 5.42
CA TRP A 27 -21.79 12.85 5.69
C TRP A 27 -21.65 12.00 4.43
N ASN A 28 -22.25 12.43 3.33
CA ASN A 28 -22.15 11.74 2.05
C ASN A 28 -20.71 11.74 1.53
N HIS A 29 -20.02 12.87 1.62
CA HIS A 29 -18.62 12.98 1.20
C HIS A 29 -17.72 12.02 1.98
N ARG A 30 -17.88 11.93 3.30
CA ARG A 30 -17.15 10.94 4.13
C ARG A 30 -17.45 9.50 3.74
N ARG A 31 -18.70 9.18 3.36
CA ARG A 31 -19.06 7.83 2.90
C ARG A 31 -18.42 7.50 1.56
N ILE A 32 -18.48 8.43 0.61
CA ILE A 32 -17.87 8.28 -0.72
C ILE A 32 -16.36 8.10 -0.57
N GLN A 33 -15.69 8.95 0.22
CA GLN A 33 -14.26 8.85 0.49
C GLN A 33 -13.88 7.49 1.08
N LYS A 34 -14.62 6.98 2.07
CA LYS A 34 -14.38 5.65 2.63
C LYS A 34 -14.52 4.53 1.58
N ASN A 35 -15.50 4.63 0.70
CA ASN A 35 -15.70 3.66 -0.37
C ASN A 35 -14.56 3.73 -1.40
N GLU A 36 -14.15 4.93 -1.81
CA GLU A 36 -13.02 5.13 -2.72
C GLU A 36 -11.72 4.63 -2.12
N ASP A 37 -11.44 4.94 -0.85
CA ASP A 37 -10.25 4.47 -0.12
C ASP A 37 -10.22 2.95 -0.03
N SER A 38 -11.35 2.30 0.25
CA SER A 38 -11.43 0.83 0.28
C SER A 38 -11.19 0.20 -1.09
N SER A 39 -11.74 0.80 -2.15
CA SER A 39 -11.54 0.32 -3.52
C SER A 39 -10.10 0.50 -3.97
N THR A 40 -9.47 1.62 -3.59
CA THR A 40 -8.08 1.95 -3.89
C THR A 40 -7.15 1.01 -3.13
N ARG A 41 -7.39 0.81 -1.83
CA ARG A 41 -6.67 -0.15 -0.99
C ARG A 41 -6.72 -1.56 -1.61
N ARG A 42 -7.89 -1.99 -2.11
CA ARG A 42 -8.05 -3.30 -2.76
C ARG A 42 -7.22 -3.41 -4.03
N LYS A 43 -7.24 -2.40 -4.90
CA LYS A 43 -6.45 -2.37 -6.15
C LYS A 43 -4.95 -2.40 -5.85
N ILE A 44 -4.50 -1.63 -4.88
CA ILE A 44 -3.07 -1.58 -4.50
C ILE A 44 -2.65 -2.90 -3.84
N SER A 45 -3.49 -3.48 -2.98
CA SER A 45 -3.22 -4.79 -2.39
C SER A 45 -3.05 -5.86 -3.47
N LEU A 46 -3.92 -5.85 -4.49
CA LEU A 46 -3.80 -6.76 -5.64
C LEU A 46 -2.48 -6.55 -6.39
N LEU A 47 -2.13 -5.29 -6.68
CA LEU A 47 -0.89 -4.94 -7.37
C LEU A 47 0.35 -5.44 -6.61
N ILE A 48 0.41 -5.19 -5.30
CA ILE A 48 1.52 -5.61 -4.44
C ILE A 48 1.55 -7.15 -4.36
N LYS A 49 0.40 -7.80 -4.23
CA LYS A 49 0.30 -9.27 -4.21
C LYS A 49 0.85 -9.89 -5.50
N GLU A 50 0.46 -9.37 -6.66
CA GLU A 50 0.97 -9.83 -7.95
C GLU A 50 2.46 -9.54 -8.13
N ASP A 51 2.96 -8.43 -7.60
CA ASP A 51 4.40 -8.15 -7.57
C ASP A 51 5.14 -9.19 -6.72
N LEU A 52 4.75 -9.38 -5.45
CA LEU A 52 5.38 -10.35 -4.54
C LEU A 52 5.36 -11.78 -5.10
N ILE A 53 4.25 -12.22 -5.73
CA ILE A 53 4.18 -13.53 -6.39
C ILE A 53 5.18 -13.63 -7.56
N ARG A 54 5.37 -12.55 -8.32
CA ARG A 54 6.41 -12.51 -9.37
C ARG A 54 7.82 -12.55 -8.75
N LYS A 55 8.06 -11.89 -7.61
CA LYS A 55 9.35 -11.94 -6.91
C LYS A 55 9.66 -13.33 -6.37
N LEU A 56 8.67 -14.02 -5.80
CA LEU A 56 8.85 -15.41 -5.34
C LEU A 56 9.22 -16.36 -6.48
N ARG A 57 8.50 -16.28 -7.61
CA ARG A 57 8.86 -17.05 -8.82
C ARG A 57 10.26 -16.73 -9.31
N PHE A 58 10.60 -15.44 -9.34
CA PHE A 58 11.94 -15.00 -9.71
C PHE A 58 13.03 -15.57 -8.79
N ILE A 59 12.78 -15.65 -7.48
CA ILE A 59 13.71 -16.27 -6.52
C ILE A 59 13.90 -17.75 -6.85
N ASP A 60 12.81 -18.49 -7.06
CA ASP A 60 12.86 -19.91 -7.38
C ASP A 60 13.63 -20.16 -8.70
N ASP A 61 13.36 -19.36 -9.73
CA ASP A 61 14.07 -19.42 -11.02
C ASP A 61 15.57 -19.07 -10.85
N SER A 62 15.89 -18.04 -10.07
CA SER A 62 17.27 -17.61 -9.82
C SER A 62 18.07 -18.70 -9.10
N ILE A 63 17.45 -19.41 -8.15
CA ILE A 63 18.08 -20.52 -7.44
C ILE A 63 18.28 -21.73 -8.37
N LEU A 64 17.28 -22.06 -9.19
CA LEU A 64 17.30 -23.21 -10.07
C LEU A 64 18.32 -23.06 -11.21
N TYR A 65 18.33 -21.90 -11.88
CA TYR A 65 19.17 -21.65 -13.04
C TYR A 65 20.49 -20.94 -12.71
N LYS A 66 20.70 -20.55 -11.44
CA LYS A 66 21.84 -19.74 -10.98
C LYS A 66 22.00 -18.41 -11.74
N ASP A 67 20.90 -17.90 -12.28
CA ASP A 67 20.84 -16.63 -13.01
C ASP A 67 20.37 -15.53 -12.06
N TYR A 68 21.34 -14.92 -11.36
CA TYR A 68 21.09 -13.90 -10.36
C TYR A 68 21.02 -12.52 -11.01
N LYS A 69 19.83 -11.90 -10.96
CA LYS A 69 19.56 -10.56 -11.51
C LYS A 69 19.02 -9.62 -10.44
N PRO A 70 19.20 -8.31 -10.57
CA PRO A 70 18.61 -7.36 -9.63
C PRO A 70 17.08 -7.45 -9.56
N PHE A 71 16.53 -7.29 -8.37
CA PHE A 71 15.11 -7.07 -8.16
C PHE A 71 14.69 -5.67 -8.62
N PHE A 72 13.56 -5.60 -9.32
CA PHE A 72 12.85 -4.34 -9.53
C PHE A 72 12.01 -3.98 -8.29
N THR A 73 12.14 -2.76 -7.75
CA THR A 73 11.38 -2.28 -6.57
C THR A 73 10.32 -1.22 -6.92
N ASP A 74 10.15 -0.93 -8.21
CA ASP A 74 9.35 0.20 -8.72
C ASP A 74 7.90 0.21 -8.24
N VAL A 75 7.29 -0.97 -8.04
CA VAL A 75 5.90 -1.08 -7.56
C VAL A 75 5.76 -0.48 -6.17
N TRP A 76 6.65 -0.84 -5.24
CA TRP A 76 6.59 -0.33 -3.88
C TRP A 76 7.02 1.13 -3.80
N ASP A 77 8.06 1.51 -4.54
CA ASP A 77 8.48 2.91 -4.61
C ASP A 77 7.32 3.79 -5.15
N SER A 78 6.55 3.31 -6.13
CA SER A 78 5.34 3.99 -6.64
C SER A 78 4.22 4.09 -5.59
N VAL A 79 4.02 3.06 -4.77
CA VAL A 79 3.03 3.07 -3.67
C VAL A 79 3.40 4.11 -2.61
N ILE A 80 4.68 4.20 -2.25
CA ILE A 80 5.20 5.21 -1.32
C ILE A 80 5.06 6.62 -1.90
N LEU A 81 5.51 6.83 -3.15
CA LEU A 81 5.48 8.14 -3.81
C LEU A 81 4.07 8.67 -3.99
N SER A 82 3.09 7.79 -4.20
CA SER A 82 1.68 8.17 -4.31
C SER A 82 0.99 8.44 -2.96
N GLY A 83 1.70 8.26 -1.84
CA GLY A 83 1.15 8.44 -0.49
C GLY A 83 0.13 7.38 -0.08
N LYS A 84 -0.04 6.33 -0.89
CA LYS A 84 -1.11 5.33 -0.73
C LYS A 84 -0.76 4.23 0.27
N GLN A 85 0.46 4.19 0.78
CA GLN A 85 0.84 3.35 1.92
C GLN A 85 -0.05 3.63 3.14
N THR A 86 -0.53 4.87 3.31
CA THR A 86 -1.43 5.28 4.41
C THR A 86 -2.78 4.57 4.42
N LEU A 87 -3.16 3.93 3.31
CA LEU A 87 -4.37 3.11 3.21
C LEU A 87 -4.24 1.74 3.89
N PHE A 88 -3.02 1.34 4.25
CA PHE A 88 -2.73 0.07 4.89
C PHE A 88 -2.51 0.23 6.40
N GLN A 89 -2.68 -0.87 7.12
CA GLN A 89 -2.30 -0.94 8.53
C GLN A 89 -0.77 -0.89 8.66
N PHE A 90 -0.29 -0.39 9.79
CA PHE A 90 1.14 -0.18 10.02
C PHE A 90 1.95 -1.48 9.89
N GLU A 91 1.40 -2.59 10.36
CA GLU A 91 2.03 -3.92 10.29
C GLU A 91 2.32 -4.34 8.85
N ILE A 92 1.37 -4.10 7.94
CA ILE A 92 1.53 -4.40 6.51
C ILE A 92 2.64 -3.53 5.91
N ILE A 93 2.65 -2.24 6.24
CA ILE A 93 3.65 -1.29 5.72
C ILE A 93 5.04 -1.72 6.17
N LYS A 94 5.19 -2.05 7.46
CA LYS A 94 6.46 -2.48 8.05
C LYS A 94 6.99 -3.76 7.40
N ASP A 95 6.15 -4.75 7.18
CA ASP A 95 6.55 -6.02 6.57
C ASP A 95 6.94 -5.88 5.10
N LEU A 96 6.19 -5.06 4.36
CA LEU A 96 6.54 -4.71 2.98
C LEU A 96 7.86 -3.94 2.92
N GLU A 97 8.03 -2.91 3.75
CA GLU A 97 9.26 -2.14 3.82
C GLU A 97 10.48 -3.02 4.14
N HIS A 98 10.32 -3.96 5.08
CA HIS A 98 11.37 -4.94 5.39
C HIS A 98 11.70 -5.83 4.18
N THR A 99 10.68 -6.36 3.51
CA THR A 99 10.84 -7.20 2.32
C THR A 99 11.58 -6.47 1.19
N TYR A 100 11.16 -5.24 0.86
CA TYR A 100 11.79 -4.45 -0.19
C TYR A 100 13.19 -3.94 0.20
N SER A 101 13.46 -3.75 1.50
CA SER A 101 14.81 -3.43 2.00
C SER A 101 15.77 -4.58 1.76
N TRP A 102 15.35 -5.83 2.00
CA TRP A 102 16.16 -7.01 1.67
C TRP A 102 16.42 -7.14 0.16
N MET A 103 15.44 -6.79 -0.69
CA MET A 103 15.66 -6.75 -2.15
C MET A 103 16.70 -5.69 -2.56
N LYS A 104 16.68 -4.50 -1.93
CA LYS A 104 17.68 -3.45 -2.18
C LYS A 104 19.07 -3.88 -1.68
N TYR A 105 19.14 -4.55 -0.53
CA TYR A 105 20.38 -5.11 -0.02
C TYR A 105 20.95 -6.18 -0.97
N TYR A 106 20.10 -7.10 -1.44
CA TYR A 106 20.46 -8.09 -2.47
C TYR A 106 21.06 -7.43 -3.71
N ASN A 107 20.40 -6.41 -4.25
CA ASN A 107 20.87 -5.69 -5.44
C ASN A 107 22.26 -5.07 -5.22
N THR A 108 22.50 -4.56 -4.00
CA THR A 108 23.78 -3.96 -3.63
C THR A 108 24.89 -5.01 -3.55
N GLU A 109 24.63 -6.16 -2.91
CA GLU A 109 25.61 -7.26 -2.85
C GLU A 109 25.93 -7.81 -4.24
N LEU A 110 24.93 -7.93 -5.10
CA LEU A 110 25.10 -8.37 -6.49
C LEU A 110 25.98 -7.40 -7.29
N GLN A 111 25.79 -6.08 -7.11
CA GLN A 111 26.58 -5.04 -7.79
C GLN A 111 28.02 -4.94 -7.27
N GLN A 112 28.23 -5.05 -5.95
CA GLN A 112 29.54 -4.79 -5.35
C GLN A 112 30.52 -5.97 -5.51
N LYS A 113 30.05 -7.21 -5.34
CA LYS A 113 30.92 -8.39 -5.26
C LYS A 113 30.75 -9.36 -6.42
N GLY A 114 29.70 -9.20 -7.23
CA GLY A 114 29.36 -10.14 -8.29
C GLY A 114 28.96 -11.53 -7.76
N VAL A 115 28.52 -12.41 -8.65
CA VAL A 115 28.01 -13.75 -8.29
C VAL A 115 29.11 -14.69 -7.80
N SER A 116 30.29 -14.64 -8.43
CA SER A 116 31.37 -15.61 -8.24
C SER A 116 32.12 -15.49 -6.90
N GLY A 117 32.01 -14.36 -6.21
CA GLY A 117 32.63 -14.15 -4.89
C GLY A 117 31.70 -14.33 -3.69
N ASN A 118 30.38 -14.45 -3.91
CA ASN A 118 29.38 -14.28 -2.86
C ASN A 118 28.12 -15.16 -3.01
N GLU A 119 28.18 -16.25 -3.80
CA GLU A 119 27.01 -17.09 -4.13
C GLU A 119 26.26 -17.58 -2.87
N GLN A 120 26.97 -17.90 -1.80
CA GLN A 120 26.37 -18.33 -0.53
C GLN A 120 25.55 -17.20 0.13
N THR A 121 26.13 -16.00 0.26
CA THR A 121 25.43 -14.84 0.82
C THR A 121 24.25 -14.41 -0.05
N ILE A 122 24.38 -14.49 -1.38
CA ILE A 122 23.29 -14.23 -2.32
C ILE A 122 22.12 -15.18 -2.06
N LYS A 123 22.39 -16.48 -1.85
CA LYS A 123 21.35 -17.47 -1.52
C LYS A 123 20.70 -17.20 -0.17
N GLU A 124 21.49 -16.86 0.84
CA GLU A 124 20.97 -16.52 2.19
C GLU A 124 20.05 -15.31 2.13
N VAL A 125 20.45 -14.26 1.41
CA VAL A 125 19.60 -13.07 1.23
C VAL A 125 18.34 -13.40 0.44
N LEU A 126 18.42 -14.22 -0.62
CA LEU A 126 17.24 -14.66 -1.37
C LEU A 126 16.26 -15.47 -0.52
N ASP A 127 16.76 -16.33 0.37
CA ASP A 127 15.92 -17.08 1.31
C ASP A 127 15.22 -16.14 2.31
N GLU A 128 15.91 -15.10 2.77
CA GLU A 128 15.30 -14.09 3.64
C GLU A 128 14.25 -13.24 2.92
N VAL A 129 14.52 -12.82 1.67
CA VAL A 129 13.51 -12.16 0.81
C VAL A 129 12.31 -13.08 0.61
N LYS A 130 12.53 -14.38 0.40
CA LYS A 130 11.46 -15.37 0.21
C LYS A 130 10.57 -15.46 1.45
N LYS A 131 11.17 -15.65 2.62
CA LYS A 131 10.44 -15.73 3.92
C LYS A 131 9.62 -14.47 4.19
N THR A 132 10.22 -13.30 3.99
CA THR A 132 9.57 -12.00 4.26
C THR A 132 8.45 -11.70 3.25
N ALA A 133 8.66 -12.05 1.97
CA ALA A 133 7.62 -11.93 0.94
C ALA A 133 6.44 -12.89 1.18
N GLU A 134 6.70 -14.13 1.58
CA GLU A 134 5.65 -15.10 1.96
C GLU A 134 4.85 -14.62 3.19
N SER A 135 5.53 -14.05 4.19
CA SER A 135 4.86 -13.44 5.36
C SER A 135 3.95 -12.27 4.93
N SER A 136 4.48 -11.36 4.13
CA SER A 136 3.73 -10.20 3.61
C SER A 136 2.50 -10.63 2.81
N LEU A 137 2.62 -11.69 2.00
CA LEU A 137 1.50 -12.25 1.22
C LEU A 137 0.38 -12.84 2.08
N LYS A 138 0.74 -13.47 3.21
CA LYS A 138 -0.25 -14.01 4.16
C LYS A 138 -1.07 -12.89 4.79
N ILE A 139 -0.44 -11.75 5.10
CA ILE A 139 -1.13 -10.61 5.72
C ILE A 139 -1.97 -9.83 4.69
N LEU A 140 -1.52 -9.77 3.44
CA LEU A 140 -2.26 -9.13 2.34
C LEU A 140 -3.46 -9.93 1.82
N THR A 141 -3.54 -11.22 2.16
CA THR A 141 -4.67 -12.09 1.79
C THR A 141 -5.63 -12.17 2.99
N PRO A 142 -6.82 -11.52 2.93
CA PRO A 142 -7.82 -11.67 3.98
C PRO A 142 -8.39 -13.09 4.06
#